data_AF-A0A0E2H8Q8-F1
#
_entry.id   AF-A0A0E2H8Q8-F1
#
_cell.length_a   1.000
_cell.length_b   1.000
_cell.length_c   1.000
_cell.angle_alpha   90.00
_cell.angle_beta   90.00
_cell.angle_gamma   90.00
#
_symmetry.space_group_name_H-M   'P 1'
#
loop_
_entity.id
_entity.type
_entity.pdbx_description
1 polymer ?
#
loop_
_entity_poly.entity_id
_entity_poly.type
_entity_poly.pdbx_seq_one_letter_code
_entity_poly.pdbx_strand_id
1 'polypeptide(L)'
;MEKYKTIQARIAEKILVYYNEEEKGAYGPDDPEESKEWWPEINTVDELADKLHLEFIIIPEAYRMNNVRNKGKRCVYVLFSRDWGGEDSDDNGVAVKLHNEEIVEAGYKDMAY
;
A
#
# COMPACT_ATOMS: atom_id res chain seq x y z
N MET A 1 -3.40 22.33 -4.86
CA MET A 1 -3.66 21.52 -3.65
C MET A 1 -4.72 20.46 -3.89
N GLU A 2 -5.83 20.79 -4.57
CA GLU A 2 -6.91 19.84 -4.89
C GLU A 2 -6.47 18.52 -5.54
N LYS A 3 -5.60 18.58 -6.56
CA LYS A 3 -5.06 17.38 -7.24
C LYS A 3 -4.28 16.43 -6.30
N TYR A 4 -3.67 16.95 -5.25
CA TYR A 4 -2.92 16.13 -4.28
C TYR A 4 -3.84 15.53 -3.22
N LYS A 5 -4.91 16.23 -2.84
CA LYS A 5 -5.99 15.62 -2.03
C LYS A 5 -6.62 14.45 -2.78
N THR A 6 -6.80 14.57 -4.09
CA THR A 6 -7.34 13.46 -4.91
C THR A 6 -6.39 12.27 -5.01
N ILE A 7 -5.06 12.45 -5.00
CA ILE A 7 -4.15 11.30 -5.12
C ILE A 7 -4.01 10.53 -3.80
N GLN A 8 -4.01 11.22 -2.66
CA GLN A 8 -4.00 10.59 -1.35
C GLN A 8 -5.26 9.74 -1.13
N ALA A 9 -6.44 10.31 -1.44
CA ALA A 9 -7.70 9.58 -1.37
C ALA A 9 -7.70 8.34 -2.27
N ARG A 10 -7.27 8.47 -3.53
CA ARG A 10 -7.17 7.33 -4.46
C ARG A 10 -6.19 6.25 -4.00
N ILE A 11 -5.08 6.62 -3.36
CA ILE A 11 -4.12 5.67 -2.79
C ILE A 11 -4.81 4.88 -1.67
N ALA A 12 -5.46 5.57 -0.72
CA ALA A 12 -6.15 4.92 0.37
C ALA A 12 -7.32 4.05 -0.12
N GLU A 13 -8.10 4.50 -1.10
CA GLU A 13 -9.13 3.69 -1.75
C GLU A 13 -8.54 2.41 -2.37
N LYS A 14 -7.41 2.52 -3.07
CA LYS A 14 -6.79 1.35 -3.70
C LYS A 14 -6.28 0.35 -2.65
N ILE A 15 -5.69 0.83 -1.55
CA ILE A 15 -5.25 -0.02 -0.44
C ILE A 15 -6.47 -0.66 0.24
N LEU A 16 -7.57 0.07 0.44
CA LEU A 16 -8.80 -0.47 1.04
C LEU A 16 -9.37 -1.64 0.22
N VAL A 17 -9.36 -1.50 -1.11
CA VAL A 17 -9.78 -2.58 -2.02
C VAL A 17 -8.82 -3.77 -1.89
N TYR A 18 -7.51 -3.53 -1.98
CA TYR A 18 -6.52 -4.60 -1.84
C TYR A 18 -6.64 -5.34 -0.49
N TYR A 19 -6.79 -4.59 0.60
CA TYR A 19 -7.01 -5.14 1.93
C TYR A 19 -8.19 -6.10 1.95
N ASN A 20 -9.37 -5.64 1.51
CA ASN A 20 -10.60 -6.44 1.61
C ASN A 20 -10.70 -7.58 0.59
N GLU A 21 -10.09 -7.44 -0.59
CA GLU A 21 -10.21 -8.42 -1.67
C GLU A 21 -9.06 -9.44 -1.71
N GLU A 22 -7.86 -9.07 -1.28
CA GLU A 22 -6.66 -9.90 -1.47
C GLU A 22 -5.89 -10.18 -0.17
N GLU A 23 -5.76 -9.21 0.74
CA GLU A 23 -4.90 -9.36 1.92
C GLU A 23 -5.61 -10.00 3.12
N LYS A 24 -6.83 -9.54 3.42
CA LYS A 24 -7.54 -9.86 4.65
C LYS A 24 -7.85 -11.36 4.74
N GLY A 25 -7.27 -11.99 5.75
CA GLY A 25 -7.42 -13.44 5.98
C GLY A 25 -6.60 -14.31 5.03
N ALA A 26 -5.65 -13.75 4.27
CA ALA A 26 -4.76 -14.53 3.41
C ALA A 26 -3.82 -15.46 4.21
N TYR A 27 -3.55 -15.10 5.46
CA TYR A 27 -2.78 -15.89 6.42
C TYR A 27 -3.27 -15.56 7.84
N GLY A 28 -2.89 -16.37 8.83
CA GLY A 28 -3.22 -16.09 10.22
C GLY A 28 -3.41 -17.34 11.06
N PRO A 29 -3.76 -17.17 12.34
CA PRO A 29 -4.05 -18.27 13.24
C PRO A 29 -5.36 -18.99 12.87
N ASP A 30 -5.46 -20.27 13.21
CA ASP A 30 -6.69 -21.05 13.06
C ASP A 30 -7.78 -20.64 14.07
N ASP A 31 -7.39 -19.99 15.17
CA ASP A 31 -8.33 -19.50 16.17
C ASP A 31 -9.15 -18.32 15.62
N PRO A 32 -10.49 -18.41 15.58
CA PRO A 32 -11.32 -17.36 15.01
C PRO A 32 -11.28 -16.02 15.75
N GLU A 33 -10.99 -16.01 17.05
CA GLU A 33 -10.91 -14.76 17.81
C GLU A 33 -9.57 -14.06 17.56
N GLU A 34 -8.47 -14.81 17.61
CA GLU A 34 -7.13 -14.30 17.25
C GLU A 34 -7.08 -13.83 15.79
N SER A 35 -7.72 -14.57 14.88
CA SER A 35 -7.80 -14.17 13.46
C SER A 35 -8.54 -12.84 13.27
N LYS A 36 -9.55 -12.53 14.09
CA LYS A 36 -10.26 -11.23 14.02
C LYS A 36 -9.40 -10.08 14.53
N GLU A 37 -8.54 -10.35 15.50
CA GLU A 37 -7.56 -9.36 15.99
C GLU A 37 -6.54 -9.03 14.92
N TRP A 38 -6.07 -10.04 14.17
CA TRP A 38 -5.16 -9.83 13.04
C TRP A 38 -5.85 -9.12 11.88
N TRP A 39 -7.12 -9.38 11.63
CA TRP A 39 -7.83 -8.90 10.44
C TRP A 39 -9.08 -8.09 10.79
N PRO A 40 -8.90 -6.86 11.32
CA PRO A 40 -10.03 -6.03 11.71
C PRO A 40 -10.94 -5.69 10.53
N GLU A 41 -12.23 -5.46 10.81
CA GLU A 41 -13.12 -4.90 9.79
C GLU A 41 -12.74 -3.45 9.50
N ILE A 42 -12.35 -3.16 8.26
CA ILE A 42 -12.02 -1.82 7.77
C ILE A 42 -12.82 -1.60 6.50
N ASN A 43 -13.81 -0.71 6.57
CA ASN A 43 -14.79 -0.53 5.48
C ASN A 43 -14.73 0.87 4.86
N THR A 44 -13.96 1.78 5.44
CA THR A 44 -13.84 3.16 4.98
C THR A 44 -12.39 3.59 4.84
N VAL A 45 -12.18 4.61 4.00
CA VAL A 45 -10.85 5.23 3.81
C VAL A 45 -10.36 5.87 5.10
N ASP A 46 -11.24 6.47 5.90
CA ASP A 46 -10.87 7.14 7.15
C ASP A 46 -10.37 6.11 8.19
N GLU A 47 -11.10 5.00 8.37
CA GLU A 47 -10.67 3.90 9.26
C GLU A 47 -9.34 3.27 8.83
N LEU A 48 -9.13 3.13 7.52
CA LEU A 48 -7.87 2.63 6.97
C LEU A 48 -6.72 3.62 7.21
N ALA A 49 -6.96 4.91 6.98
CA ALA A 49 -5.95 5.96 7.10
C ALA A 49 -5.40 6.06 8.53
N ASP A 50 -6.23 5.83 9.54
CA ASP A 50 -5.81 5.81 10.95
C ASP A 50 -4.89 4.63 11.29
N LYS A 51 -4.83 3.61 10.43
CA LYS A 51 -4.05 2.38 10.61
C LYS A 51 -2.83 2.28 9.69
N LEU A 52 -2.64 3.27 8.82
CA LEU A 52 -1.55 3.32 7.85
C LEU A 52 -0.51 4.36 8.26
N HIS A 53 0.76 3.97 8.24
CA HIS A 53 1.86 4.87 8.55
C HIS A 53 2.81 4.95 7.37
N LEU A 54 2.94 6.15 6.78
CA LEU A 54 3.85 6.35 5.65
C LEU A 54 5.30 6.08 6.09
N GLU A 55 5.96 5.15 5.40
CA GLU A 55 7.31 4.73 5.74
C GLU A 55 8.32 5.27 4.72
N PHE A 56 8.14 4.92 3.43
CA PHE A 56 9.06 5.31 2.37
C PHE A 56 8.33 5.73 1.10
N ILE A 57 8.98 6.63 0.35
CA ILE A 57 8.64 6.91 -1.05
C ILE A 57 9.86 6.53 -1.89
N ILE A 58 9.72 5.49 -2.69
CA ILE A 58 10.82 4.93 -3.48
C ILE A 58 10.68 5.37 -4.94
N ILE A 59 11.75 5.95 -5.46
CA ILE A 59 11.91 6.22 -6.89
C ILE A 59 13.02 5.29 -7.40
N PRO A 60 12.68 4.20 -8.12
CA PRO A 60 13.69 3.25 -8.55
C PRO A 60 14.71 3.94 -9.46
N GLU A 61 15.97 3.54 -9.37
CA GLU A 61 17.07 4.18 -10.09
C GLU A 61 16.83 4.22 -11.61
N ALA A 62 16.25 3.16 -12.18
CA ALA A 62 15.87 3.09 -13.59
C ALA A 62 14.93 4.23 -14.04
N TYR A 63 14.24 4.88 -13.11
CA TYR A 63 13.30 5.99 -13.34
C TYR A 63 13.80 7.35 -12.84
N ARG A 64 14.98 7.43 -12.24
CA ARG A 64 15.66 8.70 -11.92
C ARG A 64 16.26 9.29 -13.22
N MET A 65 16.33 10.62 -13.30
CA MET A 65 16.54 11.43 -14.53
C MET A 65 17.55 10.87 -15.55
N ASN A 66 17.20 11.01 -16.84
CA ASN A 66 17.95 10.74 -18.09
C ASN A 66 17.88 9.36 -18.76
N ASN A 67 17.10 8.39 -18.27
CA ASN A 67 16.92 7.15 -19.03
C ASN A 67 15.90 7.29 -20.16
N VAL A 68 16.41 7.62 -21.36
CA VAL A 68 15.74 7.58 -22.68
C VAL A 68 14.95 6.27 -22.91
N ARG A 69 15.33 5.19 -22.21
CA ARG A 69 14.68 3.86 -22.25
C ARG A 69 13.22 3.86 -21.78
N ASN A 70 12.87 4.66 -20.78
CA ASN A 70 11.52 4.61 -20.17
C ASN A 70 10.53 5.62 -20.77
N LYS A 71 10.90 6.31 -21.87
CA LYS A 71 10.04 7.30 -22.57
C LYS A 71 9.43 8.37 -21.66
N GLY A 72 10.13 8.77 -20.60
CA GLY A 72 9.64 9.74 -19.62
C GLY A 72 8.58 9.23 -18.65
N LYS A 73 8.32 7.92 -18.58
CA LYS A 73 7.47 7.34 -17.54
C LYS A 73 8.15 7.50 -16.18
N ARG A 74 7.49 8.16 -15.24
CA ARG A 74 7.90 8.27 -13.83
C ARG A 74 7.28 7.11 -13.06
N CYS A 75 8.09 6.34 -12.34
CA CYS A 75 7.61 5.30 -11.43
C CYS A 75 7.91 5.72 -10.00
N VAL A 76 6.90 5.65 -9.14
CA VAL A 76 7.00 5.93 -7.71
C VAL A 76 6.31 4.79 -6.98
N TYR A 77 6.93 4.30 -5.91
CA TYR A 77 6.29 3.42 -4.95
C TYR A 77 6.08 4.21 -3.66
N VAL A 78 4.91 4.08 -3.05
CA VAL A 78 4.59 4.64 -1.73
C VAL A 78 4.34 3.47 -0.79
N LEU A 79 5.15 3.36 0.24
CA LEU A 79 5.20 2.22 1.16
C LEU A 79 4.67 2.67 2.53
N PHE A 80 3.85 1.84 3.15
CA PHE A 80 3.21 2.09 4.44
C PHE A 80 3.38 0.88 5.35
N SER A 81 3.78 1.09 6.60
CA SER A 81 3.48 0.10 7.65
C SER A 81 2.02 0.20 8.05
N ARG A 82 1.55 -0.84 8.75
CA ARG A 82 0.12 -1.06 9.02
C ARG A 82 -0.10 -1.72 10.37
N ASP A 83 -1.23 -1.40 11.00
CA ASP A 83 -1.55 -1.87 12.35
C ASP A 83 -2.37 -3.20 12.39
N TRP A 84 -2.34 -3.98 11.32
CA TRP A 84 -3.04 -5.26 11.19
C TRP A 84 -2.09 -6.40 10.81
N GLY A 85 -2.60 -7.63 10.73
CA GLY A 85 -1.88 -8.81 10.27
C GLY A 85 -0.99 -9.51 11.30
N GLY A 86 -1.20 -9.24 12.60
CA GLY A 86 -0.54 -9.93 13.71
C GLY A 86 0.81 -9.35 14.14
N GLU A 87 1.48 -10.03 15.08
CA GLU A 87 2.87 -9.74 15.46
C GLU A 87 3.82 -10.19 14.34
N ASP A 88 3.85 -9.43 13.24
CA ASP A 88 4.78 -9.68 12.15
C ASP A 88 6.15 -9.07 12.49
N SER A 89 7.12 -9.91 12.86
CA SER A 89 8.49 -9.46 13.13
C SER A 89 9.23 -8.95 11.90
N ASP A 90 8.71 -9.25 10.69
CA ASP A 90 9.28 -8.86 9.40
C ASP A 90 8.38 -7.86 8.62
N ASP A 91 7.41 -7.22 9.31
CA ASP A 91 6.31 -6.37 8.78
C ASP A 91 6.39 -6.05 7.28
N ASN A 92 5.83 -6.95 6.49
CA ASN A 92 5.65 -6.73 5.06
C ASN A 92 4.35 -5.96 4.86
N GLY A 93 4.31 -4.70 5.29
CA GLY A 93 3.13 -3.84 5.16
C GLY A 93 2.74 -3.58 3.69
N VAL A 94 2.03 -2.49 3.41
CA VAL A 94 1.42 -2.28 2.09
C VAL A 94 2.17 -1.25 1.24
N ALA A 95 2.12 -1.41 -0.06
CA ALA A 95 2.66 -0.46 -1.02
C ALA A 95 1.72 -0.20 -2.19
N VAL A 96 1.87 0.98 -2.77
CA VAL A 96 1.16 1.40 -3.99
C VAL A 96 2.16 1.87 -5.03
N LYS A 97 2.02 1.36 -6.24
CA LYS A 97 2.82 1.75 -7.40
C LYS A 97 2.09 2.77 -8.26
N LEU A 98 2.77 3.86 -8.56
CA LEU A 98 2.28 4.92 -9.43
C LEU A 98 3.14 5.06 -10.68
N HIS A 99 2.49 5.14 -11.84
CA HIS A 99 3.10 5.54 -13.10
C HIS A 99 2.54 6.87 -13.57
N ASN A 100 3.38 7.90 -13.66
CA ASN A 100 2.95 9.25 -14.06
C ASN A 100 1.75 9.77 -13.25
N GLU A 101 1.74 9.53 -11.93
CA GLU A 101 0.64 9.89 -11.00
C GLU A 101 -0.65 9.06 -11.15
N GLU A 102 -0.67 8.03 -12.01
CA GLU A 102 -1.73 7.03 -12.06
C GLU A 102 -1.39 5.82 -11.22
N ILE A 103 -2.34 5.37 -10.40
CA ILE A 103 -2.19 4.16 -9.57
C ILE A 103 -2.31 2.94 -10.47
N VAL A 104 -1.32 2.06 -10.41
CA VAL A 104 -1.25 0.85 -11.24
C VAL A 104 -1.56 -0.39 -10.42
N GLU A 105 -1.06 -0.44 -9.19
CA GLU A 105 -1.03 -1.66 -8.38
C GLU A 105 -0.91 -1.32 -6.90
N ALA A 106 -1.50 -2.16 -6.06
CA ALA A 106 -1.27 -2.20 -4.63
C ALA A 106 -0.94 -3.65 -4.23
N GLY A 107 -0.11 -3.82 -3.22
CA GLY A 107 0.39 -5.12 -2.78
C GLY A 107 1.26 -4.98 -1.54
N TYR A 108 2.03 -6.01 -1.23
CA TYR A 108 3.05 -5.95 -0.18
C TYR A 108 4.21 -5.00 -0.54
N LYS A 109 4.93 -4.49 0.46
CA LYS A 109 6.08 -3.56 0.27
C LYS A 109 7.20 -4.12 -0.60
N ASP A 110 7.36 -5.44 -0.62
CA ASP A 110 8.36 -6.15 -1.42
C ASP A 110 8.31 -5.82 -2.92
N MET A 111 7.16 -5.41 -3.45
CA MET A 111 6.99 -4.99 -4.85
C MET A 111 7.90 -3.83 -5.30
N ALA A 112 8.53 -3.14 -4.34
CA ALA A 112 9.43 -2.01 -4.58
C ALA A 112 10.91 -2.41 -4.70
N TYR A 113 11.28 -3.67 -4.44
CA TYR A 113 12.67 -4.19 -4.42
C TYR A 113 12.87 -5.34 -5.43
#